data_AF-A0A7W8W633-F1
#
_entry.id   AF-A0A7W8W633-F1
#
_cell.length_a   1.000
_cell.length_b   1.000
_cell.length_c   1.000
_cell.angle_alpha   90.00
_cell.angle_beta   90.00
_cell.angle_gamma   90.00
#
_symmetry.space_group_name_H-M   'P 1'
#
loop_
_entity.id
_entity.type
_entity.pdbx_description
1 polymer ?
#
loop_
_entity_poly.entity_id
_entity_poly.type
_entity_poly.pdbx_seq_one_letter_code
_entity_poly.pdbx_strand_id
1 'polypeptide(L)'
;MKFENDLRTRAEMLVLSALLQDNGSIRHIASLTPLHFSHDTHGQIFRHIVTLIEARVPADLVTVYESMGRSRQRLRHVDLLAYLGELCRLPARPANIGYYAIALVDDGLVRTAIRLIPVRVEAERGLSKCRLRFNASDPALWG
;
A
#
# COMPACT_ATOMS: atom_id res chain seq x y z
N MET A 1 14.74 2.69 -2.68
CA MET A 1 14.84 3.02 -1.24
C MET A 1 14.84 1.71 -0.46
N LYS A 2 15.72 1.50 0.51
CA LYS A 2 15.72 0.28 1.33
C LYS A 2 15.45 0.69 2.77
N PHE A 3 14.19 0.64 3.19
CA PHE A 3 13.90 0.67 4.62
C PHE A 3 14.48 -0.59 5.25
N GLU A 4 14.99 -0.50 6.48
CA GLU A 4 15.39 -1.68 7.23
C GLU A 4 14.23 -2.68 7.28
N ASN A 5 14.54 -3.96 7.12
CA ASN A 5 13.57 -5.03 6.87
C ASN A 5 12.89 -5.46 8.18
N ASP A 6 12.47 -4.49 8.97
CA ASP A 6 11.85 -4.66 10.27
C ASP A 6 10.37 -4.97 10.10
N LEU A 7 9.85 -5.77 11.03
CA LEU A 7 8.43 -6.13 11.02
C LEU A 7 7.53 -4.90 11.13
N ARG A 8 7.96 -3.88 11.88
CA ARG A 8 7.22 -2.62 12.06
C ARG A 8 7.10 -1.85 10.76
N THR A 9 8.23 -1.62 10.07
CA THR A 9 8.28 -1.02 8.73
C THR A 9 7.36 -1.74 7.76
N ARG A 10 7.36 -3.08 7.76
CA ARG A 10 6.47 -3.87 6.92
C ARG A 10 5.00 -3.63 7.26
N ALA A 11 4.64 -3.53 8.54
CA ALA A 11 3.28 -3.22 8.96
C ALA A 11 2.85 -1.82 8.47
N GLU A 12 3.72 -0.82 8.61
CA GLU A 12 3.49 0.55 8.11
C GLU A 12 3.20 0.54 6.61
N MET A 13 4.05 -0.12 5.82
CA MET A 13 3.88 -0.25 4.37
C MET A 13 2.58 -0.96 3.99
N LEU A 14 2.18 -2.00 4.75
CA LEU A 14 0.93 -2.73 4.51
C LEU A 14 -0.31 -1.90 4.87
N VAL A 15 -0.27 -1.07 5.92
CA VAL A 15 -1.34 -0.11 6.23
C VAL A 15 -1.49 0.88 5.09
N LEU A 16 -0.40 1.51 4.65
CA LEU A 16 -0.43 2.49 3.56
C LEU A 16 -0.96 1.88 2.26
N SER A 17 -0.48 0.68 1.91
CA SER A 17 -0.94 -0.06 0.73
C SER A 17 -2.43 -0.40 0.81
N ALA A 18 -2.90 -0.89 1.95
CA ALA A 18 -4.30 -1.21 2.16
C ALA A 18 -5.22 0.01 1.97
N LEU A 19 -4.80 1.19 2.46
CA LEU A 19 -5.55 2.43 2.27
C LEU A 19 -5.58 2.87 0.81
N LEU A 20 -4.44 2.81 0.11
CA LEU A 20 -4.37 3.16 -1.31
C LEU A 20 -5.20 2.22 -2.20
N GLN A 21 -5.42 0.97 -1.78
CA GLN A 21 -6.27 0.02 -2.49
C GLN A 21 -7.77 0.21 -2.20
N ASP A 22 -8.13 0.48 -0.95
CA ASP A 22 -9.50 0.75 -0.54
C ASP A 22 -9.53 1.79 0.58
N ASN A 23 -9.87 3.03 0.21
CA ASN A 23 -10.03 4.16 1.12
C ASN A 23 -11.09 3.90 2.20
N GLY A 24 -12.09 3.07 1.92
CA GLY A 24 -13.15 2.74 2.88
C GLY A 24 -12.62 1.96 4.07
N SER A 25 -11.46 1.31 3.93
CA SER A 25 -10.83 0.53 5.00
C SER A 25 -10.34 1.39 6.19
N ILE A 26 -10.28 2.73 6.03
CA ILE A 26 -9.98 3.68 7.11
C ILE A 26 -10.85 3.49 8.36
N ARG A 27 -12.11 3.03 8.18
CA ARG A 27 -13.06 2.76 9.27
C ARG A 27 -12.55 1.76 10.30
N HIS A 28 -11.61 0.89 9.90
CA HIS A 28 -11.04 -0.16 10.74
C HIS A 28 -9.79 0.29 11.50
N ILE A 29 -9.31 1.52 11.27
CA ILE A 29 -8.06 2.05 11.85
C ILE A 29 -8.25 3.43 12.50
N ALA A 30 -9.44 3.72 13.01
CA ALA A 30 -9.79 5.04 13.56
C ALA A 30 -8.90 5.52 14.74
N SER A 31 -8.21 4.59 15.42
CA SER A 31 -7.27 4.91 16.51
C SER A 31 -5.86 5.26 16.02
N LEU A 32 -5.54 5.04 14.75
CA LEU A 32 -4.19 5.20 14.23
C LEU A 32 -3.90 6.68 13.91
N THR A 33 -2.87 7.23 14.55
CA THR A 33 -2.35 8.57 14.26
C THR A 33 -1.02 8.50 13.51
N PRO A 34 -0.60 9.57 12.81
CA PRO A 34 0.71 9.64 12.17
C PRO A 34 1.90 9.40 13.12
N LEU A 35 1.71 9.58 14.43
CA LEU A 35 2.75 9.39 15.45
C LEU A 35 3.07 7.91 15.72
N HIS A 36 2.18 6.99 15.34
CA HIS A 36 2.44 5.55 15.47
C HIS A 36 3.42 5.02 14.41
N PHE A 37 3.78 5.83 13.41
CA PHE A 37 4.75 5.45 12.39
C PHE A 37 6.17 5.78 12.86
N SER A 38 7.10 4.82 12.76
CA SER A 38 8.52 5.01 13.02
C SER A 38 9.16 5.93 11.98
N HIS A 39 8.72 5.78 10.72
CA HIS A 39 9.23 6.58 9.63
C HIS A 39 8.36 7.81 9.42
N ASP A 40 8.97 8.99 9.59
CA ASP A 40 8.31 10.27 9.34
C ASP A 40 7.72 10.34 7.92
N THR A 41 8.41 9.77 6.92
CA THR A 41 7.89 9.64 5.55
C THR A 41 6.56 8.88 5.49
N HIS A 42 6.43 7.76 6.20
CA HIS A 42 5.18 6.99 6.22
C HIS A 42 4.08 7.73 6.98
N GLY A 43 4.42 8.37 8.09
CA GLY A 43 3.49 9.22 8.84
C GLY A 43 2.97 10.40 8.01
N GLN A 44 3.81 11.02 7.18
CA GLN A 44 3.40 12.06 6.25
C GLN A 44 2.46 11.53 5.17
N ILE A 45 2.78 10.40 4.53
CA ILE A 45 1.92 9.77 3.52
C ILE A 45 0.54 9.44 4.13
N PHE A 46 0.54 8.81 5.30
CA PHE A 46 -0.70 8.48 6.02
C PHE A 46 -1.55 9.71 6.29
N ARG A 47 -0.94 10.80 6.80
CA ARG A 47 -1.64 12.06 7.05
C ARG A 47 -2.33 12.59 5.80
N HIS A 48 -1.63 12.62 4.67
CA HIS A 48 -2.19 13.09 3.41
C HIS A 48 -3.34 12.21 2.90
N ILE A 49 -3.21 10.89 3.02
CA ILE A 49 -4.29 9.94 2.70
C ILE A 49 -5.53 10.23 3.55
N VAL A 50 -5.37 10.37 4.86
CA VAL A 50 -6.49 10.65 5.78
C VAL A 50 -7.17 11.97 5.44
N THR A 51 -6.40 13.04 5.24
CA THR A 51 -6.95 14.36 4.87
C THR A 51 -7.75 14.31 3.56
N LEU A 52 -7.29 13.57 2.56
CA LEU A 52 -8.03 13.39 1.30
C LEU A 52 -9.34 12.64 1.53
N ILE A 53 -9.29 11.55 2.31
CA ILE A 53 -10.48 10.76 2.63
C ILE A 53 -11.51 11.58 3.43
N GLU A 54 -11.07 12.38 4.40
CA GLU A 54 -11.91 13.31 5.16
C GLU A 54 -12.55 14.37 4.26
N ALA A 55 -11.80 14.88 3.28
CA ALA A 55 -12.29 15.80 2.26
C ALA A 55 -13.19 15.14 1.20
N ARG A 56 -13.48 13.83 1.34
CA ARG A 56 -14.22 13.00 0.36
C ARG A 56 -13.59 12.99 -1.03
N VAL A 57 -12.28 13.18 -1.10
CA VAL A 57 -11.48 13.06 -2.32
C VAL A 57 -10.88 11.65 -2.35
N PRO A 58 -10.93 10.92 -3.48
CA PRO A 58 -10.30 9.62 -3.56
C PRO A 58 -8.77 9.74 -3.38
N ALA A 59 -8.24 9.10 -2.35
CA ALA A 59 -6.81 9.03 -2.06
C ALA A 59 -6.11 7.97 -2.93
N ASP A 60 -6.05 8.19 -4.24
CA ASP A 60 -5.25 7.35 -5.14
C ASP A 60 -3.77 7.77 -5.14
N LEU A 61 -2.90 6.95 -5.76
CA LEU A 61 -1.45 7.21 -5.82
C LEU A 61 -1.13 8.61 -6.34
N VAL A 62 -1.78 9.03 -7.42
CA VAL A 62 -1.47 10.30 -8.11
C VAL A 62 -1.96 11.47 -7.27
N THR A 63 -3.17 11.38 -6.73
CA THR A 63 -3.81 12.38 -5.89
C THR A 63 -3.06 12.54 -4.56
N VAL A 64 -2.63 11.43 -3.94
CA VAL A 64 -1.79 11.46 -2.74
C VAL A 64 -0.45 12.11 -3.09
N TYR A 65 0.18 11.70 -4.19
CA TYR A 65 1.40 12.34 -4.68
C TYR A 65 1.17 13.85 -4.82
N GLU A 66 0.14 14.31 -5.53
CA GLU A 66 -0.28 15.71 -5.73
C GLU A 66 -0.51 16.48 -4.43
N SER A 67 -1.26 15.90 -3.50
CA SER A 67 -1.57 16.50 -2.21
C SER A 67 -0.34 16.82 -1.37
N MET A 68 0.76 16.06 -1.56
CA MET A 68 2.01 16.29 -0.83
C MET A 68 2.77 17.54 -1.30
N GLY A 69 2.46 18.11 -2.47
CA GLY A 69 2.95 19.42 -2.95
C GLY A 69 4.35 19.83 -2.47
N ARG A 70 4.42 20.81 -1.54
CA ARG A 70 5.69 21.31 -0.96
C ARG A 70 6.32 20.38 0.09
N SER A 71 5.56 19.51 0.74
CA SER A 71 6.10 18.48 1.66
C SER A 71 7.04 17.52 0.91
N ARG A 72 6.82 17.30 -0.40
CA ARG A 72 7.75 16.56 -1.27
C ARG A 72 9.16 17.15 -1.27
N GLN A 73 9.30 18.48 -1.19
CA GLN A 73 10.59 19.16 -1.18
C GLN A 73 11.37 18.96 0.12
N ARG A 74 10.73 18.41 1.16
CA ARG A 74 11.40 17.99 2.41
C ARG A 74 11.93 16.57 2.30
N LEU A 75 11.28 15.73 1.49
CA LEU A 75 11.68 14.36 1.17
C LEU A 75 12.74 14.31 0.03
N ARG A 76 13.72 15.22 0.06
CA ARG A 76 14.69 15.45 -1.04
C ARG A 76 15.51 14.24 -1.48
N HIS A 77 15.53 13.18 -0.67
CA HIS A 77 16.32 11.97 -0.90
C HIS A 77 15.52 10.80 -1.50
N VAL A 78 14.21 10.97 -1.76
CA VAL A 78 13.33 9.88 -2.16
C VAL A 78 12.61 10.21 -3.47
N ASP A 79 12.68 9.30 -4.44
CA ASP A 79 11.70 9.28 -5.53
C ASP A 79 10.37 8.74 -4.98
N LEU A 80 9.60 9.68 -4.41
CA LEU A 80 8.36 9.40 -3.72
C LEU A 80 7.30 8.80 -4.65
N LEU A 81 7.32 9.14 -5.93
CA LEU A 81 6.37 8.60 -6.90
C LEU A 81 6.67 7.11 -7.15
N ALA A 82 7.94 6.78 -7.38
CA ALA A 82 8.36 5.39 -7.51
C ALA A 82 8.03 4.58 -6.25
N TYR A 83 8.23 5.16 -5.07
CA TYR A 83 7.93 4.51 -3.80
C TYR A 83 6.44 4.27 -3.57
N LEU A 84 5.57 5.24 -3.82
CA LEU A 84 4.12 5.04 -3.77
C LEU A 84 3.67 3.95 -4.75
N GLY A 85 4.31 3.85 -5.91
CA GLY A 85 4.09 2.78 -6.88
C GLY A 85 4.52 1.40 -6.37
N GLU A 86 5.55 1.30 -5.53
CA GLU A 86 5.88 0.06 -4.82
C GLU A 86 4.83 -0.27 -3.74
N LEU A 87 4.39 0.73 -2.96
CA LEU A 87 3.33 0.53 -1.95
C LEU A 87 2.04 -0.02 -2.56
N CYS A 88 1.62 0.51 -3.70
CA CYS A 88 0.42 0.02 -4.39
C CYS A 88 0.54 -1.43 -4.89
N ARG A 89 1.77 -1.91 -5.12
CA ARG A 89 2.04 -3.30 -5.56
C ARG A 89 2.21 -4.28 -4.41
N LEU A 90 2.21 -3.80 -3.17
CA LEU A 90 2.32 -4.70 -2.02
C LEU A 90 1.05 -5.57 -1.91
N PRO A 91 1.20 -6.85 -1.51
CA PRO A 91 0.08 -7.77 -1.33
C PRO A 91 -0.68 -7.52 -0.01
N ALA A 92 -1.03 -6.25 0.26
CA ALA A 92 -1.90 -5.88 1.37
C ALA A 92 -3.35 -6.21 1.02
N ARG A 93 -4.12 -6.68 2.00
CA ARG A 93 -5.57 -6.85 1.85
C ARG A 93 -6.27 -5.80 2.71
N PRO A 94 -7.10 -4.92 2.12
CA PRO A 94 -7.79 -3.88 2.90
C PRO A 94 -8.70 -4.43 4.01
N ALA A 95 -9.27 -5.63 3.80
CA ALA A 95 -10.03 -6.34 4.83
C ALA A 95 -9.21 -6.66 6.09
N ASN A 96 -7.89 -6.76 5.98
CA ASN A 96 -6.98 -7.10 7.07
C ASN A 96 -6.30 -5.88 7.70
N ILE A 97 -6.68 -4.66 7.30
CA ILE A 97 -5.98 -3.44 7.71
C ILE A 97 -5.90 -3.27 9.24
N GLY A 98 -6.94 -3.71 9.97
CA GLY A 98 -6.97 -3.65 11.43
C GLY A 98 -5.82 -4.42 12.08
N TYR A 99 -5.43 -5.56 11.52
CA TYR A 99 -4.29 -6.34 12.02
C TYR A 99 -2.97 -5.59 11.79
N TYR A 100 -2.78 -4.96 10.62
CA TYR A 100 -1.59 -4.15 10.37
C TYR A 100 -1.54 -2.94 11.31
N ALA A 101 -2.68 -2.30 11.60
CA ALA A 101 -2.75 -1.17 12.52
C ALA A 101 -2.48 -1.57 13.98
N ILE A 102 -2.97 -2.72 14.43
CA ILE A 102 -2.65 -3.26 15.76
C ILE A 102 -1.14 -3.43 15.93
N ALA A 103 -0.44 -3.90 14.89
CA ALA A 103 1.01 -4.00 14.90
C ALA A 103 1.75 -2.65 15.04
N LEU A 104 1.10 -1.51 14.75
CA LEU A 104 1.70 -0.19 14.96
C LEU A 104 1.46 0.38 16.35
N VAL A 105 0.43 -0.12 17.05
CA VAL A 105 0.03 0.34 18.37
C VAL A 105 0.67 -0.49 19.48
N ASP A 106 0.84 -1.80 19.26
CA ASP A 106 1.39 -2.73 20.24
C ASP A 106 2.56 -3.53 19.64
N ASP A 107 3.78 -3.21 20.09
CA ASP A 107 5.01 -3.86 19.66
C ASP A 107 5.04 -5.37 19.99
N GLY A 108 4.34 -5.80 21.05
CA GLY A 108 4.23 -7.21 21.43
C GLY A 108 3.37 -8.03 20.45
N LEU A 109 2.47 -7.37 19.71
CA LEU A 109 1.55 -8.01 18.78
C LEU A 109 2.02 -7.96 17.32
N VAL A 110 3.04 -7.17 17.00
CA VAL A 110 3.61 -7.02 15.65
C VAL A 110 3.82 -8.37 14.97
N ARG A 111 4.54 -9.28 15.65
CA ARG A 111 4.92 -10.57 15.07
C ARG A 111 3.71 -11.45 14.80
N THR A 112 2.75 -11.45 15.72
CA THR A 112 1.53 -12.25 15.61
C THR A 112 0.64 -11.71 14.51
N ALA A 113 0.36 -10.40 14.50
CA ALA A 113 -0.50 -9.77 13.51
C ALA A 113 0.03 -9.94 12.08
N ILE A 114 1.33 -9.73 11.85
CA ILE A 114 1.93 -9.88 10.52
C ILE A 114 2.00 -11.36 10.11
N ARG A 115 2.30 -12.27 11.04
CA ARG A 115 2.40 -13.71 10.74
C ARG A 115 1.05 -14.32 10.38
N LEU A 116 -0.04 -13.87 11.01
CA LEU A 116 -1.39 -14.36 10.73
C LEU A 116 -1.89 -13.95 9.35
N ILE A 117 -1.21 -13.02 8.68
CA ILE A 117 -1.57 -12.57 7.34
C ILE A 117 -0.65 -13.28 6.36
N PRO A 118 -1.14 -14.31 5.65
CA PRO A 118 -0.36 -14.92 4.60
C PRO A 118 -0.18 -13.87 3.51
N VAL A 119 1.00 -13.26 3.48
CA VAL A 119 1.49 -12.59 2.29
C VAL A 119 1.60 -13.70 1.26
N ARG A 120 0.66 -13.74 0.33
CA ARG A 120 0.74 -14.60 -0.83
C ARG A 120 1.93 -14.08 -1.64
N VAL A 121 3.11 -14.56 -1.30
CA VAL A 121 4.25 -14.48 -2.19
C VAL A 121 3.82 -15.36 -3.34
N GLU A 122 3.29 -14.75 -4.39
CA GLU A 122 3.38 -15.36 -5.71
C GLU A 122 4.87 -15.50 -5.94
N ALA A 123 5.41 -16.65 -5.52
CA ALA A 123 6.66 -17.11 -6.05
C ALA A 123 6.43 -17.08 -7.55
N GLU A 124 7.16 -16.23 -8.26
CA GLU A 124 7.29 -16.31 -9.70
C GLU A 124 7.94 -17.66 -10.02
N ARG A 125 7.18 -18.74 -9.87
CA ARG A 125 7.46 -20.03 -10.48
C ARG A 125 6.98 -19.89 -11.90
N GLY A 126 7.85 -19.34 -12.74
CA GLY A 126 7.82 -19.52 -14.18
C GLY A 126 6.55 -19.03 -14.87
N LEU A 127 6.74 -18.04 -15.74
CA LEU A 127 5.91 -17.84 -16.93
C LEU A 127 5.53 -19.19 -17.54
N SER A 128 4.32 -19.66 -17.26
CA SER A 128 3.74 -20.87 -17.83
C SER A 128 2.23 -20.75 -17.74
N LYS A 129 1.66 -20.23 -18.83
CA LYS A 129 0.22 -20.09 -19.16
C LYS A 129 -0.48 -18.83 -18.68
N CYS A 130 0.02 -17.67 -19.11
CA CYS A 130 -0.90 -16.66 -19.65
C CYS A 130 -1.32 -17.10 -21.06
N ARG A 131 -2.33 -17.98 -21.13
CA ARG A 131 -3.10 -18.18 -22.37
C ARG A 131 -4.00 -16.97 -22.52
N LEU A 132 -3.43 -15.85 -22.96
CA LEU A 132 -4.20 -14.72 -23.50
C LEU A 132 -4.95 -15.26 -24.73
N ARG A 133 -6.23 -15.57 -24.56
CA ARG A 133 -7.15 -15.63 -25.71
C ARG A 133 -7.46 -14.18 -26.10
N PHE A 134 -6.53 -13.56 -26.82
CA PHE A 134 -6.86 -12.50 -27.76
C PHE A 134 -6.93 -13.17 -29.13
N ASN A 135 -8.16 -13.34 -29.63
CA ASN A 135 -8.41 -13.80 -30.98
C ASN A 135 -8.10 -12.64 -31.93
N ALA A 136 -7.00 -12.74 -32.66
CA ALA A 136 -6.65 -11.86 -33.78
C ALA A 136 -6.06 -12.72 -34.90
N SER A 137 -6.75 -13.80 -35.27
CA SER A 137 -6.54 -14.61 -36.48
C SER A 137 -7.64 -15.67 -36.54
N ASP A 138 -8.89 -15.23 -36.75
CA ASP A 138 -10.00 -16.11 -37.07
C ASP A 138 -10.00 -16.34 -38.59
N PRO A 139 -9.74 -17.55 -39.12
CA PRO A 139 -9.72 -17.80 -40.57
C PRO A 139 -11.11 -17.89 -41.20
N ALA A 140 -12.18 -17.50 -40.51
CA ALA A 140 -13.56 -17.54 -41.01
C ALA A 140 -13.92 -16.39 -41.99
N LEU A 141 -12.94 -15.71 -42.59
CA LEU A 141 -13.13 -14.60 -43.53
C LEU A 141 -12.48 -14.83 -44.91
N TRP A 142 -12.15 -16.08 -45.26
CA TRP A 142 -11.82 -16.47 -46.63
C TRP A 142 -12.63 -17.71 -47.06
N GLY A 143 -13.93 -17.48 -47.22
CA GLY A 143 -14.84 -18.29 -48.02
C GLY A 143 -15.60 -17.37 -48.95
#